data_AF-A0A1F9R4F7-F1
#
_entry.id   AF-A0A1F9R4F7-F1
#
_cell.length_a   1.000
_cell.length_b   1.000
_cell.length_c   1.000
_cell.angle_alpha   90.00
_cell.angle_beta   90.00
_cell.angle_gamma   90.00
#
_symmetry.space_group_name_H-M   'P 1'
#
loop_
_entity.id
_entity.type
_entity.pdbx_description
1 polymer ?
#
loop_
_entity_poly.entity_id
_entity_poly.type
_entity_poly.pdbx_seq_one_letter_code
_entity_poly.pdbx_strand_id
1 'polypeptide(L)'
;MTKKLMRTAKHPASGFKLIELMVAALVLGILAAIAVPQYYKIVEKGKFAESMEWLSGLNGAQDRYLARNSVYFGGTITPTSFDANLGNMANFTAGAVTAATNISWTITLTRKAPCPAAYGCYTLTYTSPPSTLICSQSDCTDDLL
;
A
#
# COMPACT_ATOMS: atom_id res chain seq x y z
N MET A 1 -52.37 59.34 -18.61
CA MET A 1 -51.48 58.17 -18.80
C MET A 1 -50.64 57.96 -17.55
N THR A 2 -51.09 57.11 -16.62
CA THR A 2 -50.39 56.85 -15.35
C THR A 2 -49.42 55.69 -15.52
N LYS A 3 -48.13 56.01 -15.62
CA LYS A 3 -47.03 55.02 -15.72
C LYS A 3 -46.88 54.31 -14.36
N LYS A 4 -47.34 53.06 -14.28
CA LYS A 4 -47.13 52.17 -13.12
C LYS A 4 -45.68 51.68 -13.15
N LEU A 5 -44.83 52.25 -12.30
CA LEU A 5 -43.42 51.83 -12.14
C LEU A 5 -43.37 50.49 -11.40
N MET A 6 -43.03 49.41 -12.12
CA MET A 6 -42.73 48.11 -11.53
C MET A 6 -41.42 48.21 -10.75
N ARG A 7 -41.48 48.24 -9.41
CA ARG A 7 -40.30 48.11 -8.54
C ARG A 7 -39.91 46.64 -8.48
N THR A 8 -38.81 46.29 -9.15
CA THR A 8 -38.16 44.98 -9.01
C THR A 8 -37.63 44.86 -7.57
N ALA A 9 -38.22 43.97 -6.78
CA ALA A 9 -37.75 43.67 -5.43
C ALA A 9 -36.39 42.97 -5.51
N LYS A 10 -35.34 43.66 -5.09
CA LYS A 10 -33.98 43.12 -5.00
C LYS A 10 -33.95 42.15 -3.81
N HIS A 11 -33.90 40.85 -4.06
CA HIS A 11 -33.68 39.87 -3.00
C HIS A 11 -32.33 40.17 -2.33
N PRO A 12 -32.28 40.34 -0.99
CA PRO A 12 -31.01 40.50 -0.31
C PRO A 12 -30.20 39.21 -0.51
N ALA A 13 -28.99 39.33 -1.05
CA ALA A 13 -28.05 38.22 -1.09
C ALA A 13 -27.73 37.82 0.35
N SER A 14 -28.27 36.69 0.79
CA SER A 14 -28.01 36.12 2.10
C SER A 14 -26.60 35.54 2.09
N GLY A 15 -25.67 36.17 2.81
CA GLY A 15 -24.32 35.62 3.01
C GLY A 15 -24.32 34.55 4.10
N PHE A 16 -23.36 33.63 4.03
CA PHE A 16 -23.10 32.62 5.07
C PHE A 16 -22.87 33.26 6.43
N LYS A 17 -23.47 32.71 7.48
CA LYS A 17 -23.18 33.14 8.85
C LYS A 17 -21.87 32.53 9.31
N LEU A 18 -21.07 33.30 10.06
CA LEU A 18 -19.83 32.80 10.67
C LEU A 18 -20.07 31.58 11.57
N ILE A 19 -21.22 31.54 12.25
CA ILE A 19 -21.58 30.41 13.10
C ILE A 19 -21.84 29.12 12.31
N GLU A 20 -22.39 29.21 11.10
CA GLU A 20 -22.63 28.03 10.23
C GLU A 20 -21.29 27.41 9.82
N LEU A 21 -20.32 28.25 9.49
CA LEU A 21 -18.99 27.79 9.08
C LEU A 21 -18.21 27.21 10.27
N MET A 22 -18.37 27.76 11.47
CA MET A 22 -17.76 27.22 12.70
C MET A 22 -18.30 25.83 13.05
N VAL A 23 -19.62 25.64 13.03
CA VAL A 23 -20.22 24.33 13.33
C VAL A 23 -19.84 23.31 12.25
N ALA A 24 -19.84 23.71 10.97
CA ALA A 24 -19.40 22.83 9.88
C ALA A 24 -17.93 22.39 10.05
N ALA A 25 -17.02 23.32 10.37
CA ALA A 25 -15.62 23.00 10.61
C ALA A 25 -15.41 22.07 11.82
N LEU A 26 -16.21 22.24 12.88
CA LEU A 26 -16.17 21.35 14.06
C LEU A 26 -16.56 19.92 13.70
N VAL A 27 -17.66 19.74 12.96
CA VAL A 27 -18.09 18.40 12.51
C VAL A 27 -17.05 17.77 11.58
N LEU A 28 -16.52 18.54 10.61
CA LEU A 28 -15.47 18.06 9.71
C LEU A 28 -14.19 17.67 10.46
N GLY A 29 -13.82 18.40 11.52
CA GLY A 29 -12.67 18.08 12.35
C GLY A 29 -12.81 16.72 13.06
N ILE A 30 -13.99 16.43 13.63
CA ILE A 30 -14.25 15.14 14.30
C ILE A 30 -14.20 13.98 13.29
N LEU A 31 -14.82 14.16 12.11
CA LEU A 31 -14.79 13.14 11.06
C LEU A 31 -13.37 12.91 10.53
N ALA A 32 -12.60 13.97 10.32
CA ALA A 32 -11.22 13.88 9.84
C ALA A 32 -10.31 13.12 10.81
N ALA A 33 -10.49 13.31 12.13
CA ALA A 33 -9.68 12.64 13.14
C ALA A 33 -9.76 11.10 13.06
N ILE A 34 -10.92 10.56 12.67
CA ILE A 34 -11.14 9.10 12.54
C ILE A 34 -10.83 8.62 11.12
N ALA A 35 -11.25 9.39 10.10
CA ALA A 35 -11.15 8.97 8.71
C ALA A 35 -9.70 8.93 8.20
N VAL A 36 -8.87 9.90 8.61
CA VAL A 36 -7.48 10.02 8.13
C VAL A 36 -6.62 8.79 8.45
N PRO A 37 -6.53 8.29 9.71
CA PRO A 37 -5.73 7.11 9.99
C PRO A 37 -6.25 5.85 9.27
N GLN A 38 -7.57 5.68 9.15
CA GLN A 38 -8.17 4.55 8.44
C GLN A 38 -7.86 4.58 6.94
N TYR A 39 -7.89 5.76 6.32
CA TYR A 39 -7.55 5.93 4.91
C TYR A 39 -6.11 5.49 4.60
N TYR A 40 -5.14 5.89 5.44
CA TYR A 40 -3.75 5.50 5.25
C TYR A 40 -3.54 3.98 5.34
N LYS A 41 -4.24 3.29 6.24
CA LYS A 41 -4.20 1.82 6.33
C LYS A 41 -4.70 1.15 5.05
N ILE A 42 -5.79 1.64 4.46
CA ILE A 42 -6.34 1.09 3.20
C ILE A 42 -5.36 1.27 2.04
N VAL A 43 -4.75 2.44 1.92
CA VAL A 43 -3.76 2.71 0.89
C VAL A 43 -2.55 1.80 1.05
N GLU A 44 -2.08 1.60 2.29
CA GLU A 44 -0.92 0.74 2.55
C GLU A 44 -1.23 -0.74 2.30
N LYS A 45 -2.45 -1.20 2.60
CA LYS A 45 -2.91 -2.55 2.22
C LYS A 45 -2.93 -2.76 0.71
N GLY A 46 -3.32 -1.74 -0.05
CA GLY A 46 -3.24 -1.78 -1.51
C GLY A 46 -1.81 -1.94 -2.04
N LYS A 47 -0.84 -1.25 -1.43
CA LYS A 47 0.58 -1.42 -1.76
C LYS A 47 1.10 -2.78 -1.34
N PHE A 48 0.72 -3.25 -0.16
CA PHE A 48 1.08 -4.58 0.31
C PHE A 48 0.60 -5.68 -0.64
N ALA A 49 -0.60 -5.56 -1.22
CA ALA A 49 -1.10 -6.50 -2.23
C ALA A 49 -0.19 -6.61 -3.47
N GLU A 50 0.44 -5.52 -3.90
CA GLU A 50 1.44 -5.54 -4.99
C GLU A 50 2.61 -6.49 -4.66
N SER A 51 3.10 -6.44 -3.42
CA SER A 51 4.19 -7.30 -2.98
C SER A 51 3.77 -8.78 -2.92
N MET A 52 2.52 -9.06 -2.59
CA MET A 52 1.99 -10.44 -2.56
C MET A 52 1.86 -11.02 -3.97
N GLU A 53 1.35 -10.22 -4.92
CA GLU A 53 1.30 -10.62 -6.33
C GLU A 53 2.71 -10.94 -6.86
N TRP A 54 3.66 -10.06 -6.59
CA TRP A 54 5.06 -10.26 -7.01
C TRP A 54 5.69 -11.50 -6.35
N LEU A 55 5.46 -11.73 -5.05
CA LEU A 55 5.91 -12.93 -4.35
C LEU A 55 5.30 -14.21 -4.91
N SER A 56 4.02 -14.18 -5.31
CA SER A 56 3.36 -15.34 -5.93
C SER A 56 4.00 -15.71 -7.27
N GLY A 57 4.36 -14.69 -8.08
CA GLY A 57 5.11 -14.88 -9.32
C GLY A 57 6.51 -15.43 -9.06
N LEU A 58 7.22 -14.90 -8.05
CA LEU A 58 8.53 -15.39 -7.64
C LEU A 58 8.46 -16.85 -7.17
N ASN A 59 7.44 -17.22 -6.39
CA ASN A 59 7.27 -18.59 -5.91
C ASN A 59 7.10 -19.56 -7.08
N GLY A 60 6.24 -19.24 -8.04
CA GLY A 60 6.10 -20.04 -9.26
C GLY A 60 7.40 -20.12 -10.09
N ALA A 61 8.20 -19.06 -10.12
CA ALA A 61 9.51 -19.07 -10.78
C ALA A 61 10.54 -19.95 -10.03
N GLN A 62 10.53 -19.92 -8.71
CA GLN A 62 11.38 -20.74 -7.85
C GLN A 62 11.04 -22.22 -7.96
N ASP A 63 9.75 -22.58 -8.00
CA ASP A 63 9.32 -23.97 -8.19
C ASP A 63 9.72 -24.51 -9.56
N ARG A 64 9.65 -23.69 -10.61
CA ARG A 64 10.17 -24.06 -11.95
C ARG A 64 11.69 -24.24 -11.94
N TYR A 65 12.41 -23.39 -11.21
CA TYR A 65 13.86 -23.49 -11.09
C TYR A 65 14.26 -24.75 -10.32
N LEU A 66 13.55 -25.06 -9.23
CA LEU A 66 13.70 -26.30 -8.46
C LEU A 66 13.47 -27.52 -9.34
N ALA A 67 12.41 -27.53 -10.15
CA ALA A 67 12.10 -28.66 -11.04
C ALA A 67 13.21 -28.94 -12.08
N ARG A 68 13.99 -27.93 -12.47
CA ARG A 68 15.08 -28.06 -13.45
C ARG A 68 16.43 -28.36 -12.82
N ASN A 69 16.76 -27.71 -11.70
CA ASN A 69 18.08 -27.74 -11.10
C ASN A 69 18.16 -28.56 -9.81
N SER A 70 17.02 -29.08 -9.33
CA SER A 70 16.88 -29.78 -8.05
C SER A 70 17.29 -28.96 -6.81
N VAL A 71 17.47 -27.65 -6.97
CA VAL A 71 17.74 -26.67 -5.91
C VAL A 71 16.99 -25.38 -6.19
N TYR A 72 16.68 -24.60 -5.16
CA TYR A 72 16.16 -23.25 -5.29
C TYR A 72 17.25 -22.26 -5.70
N PHE A 73 16.86 -21.19 -6.39
CA PHE A 73 17.79 -20.13 -6.78
C PHE A 73 18.15 -19.28 -5.56
N GLY A 74 19.45 -19.12 -5.31
CA GLY A 74 20.01 -18.19 -4.33
C GLY A 74 20.85 -17.12 -5.02
N GLY A 75 20.67 -15.87 -4.63
CA GLY A 75 21.40 -14.72 -5.17
C GLY A 75 20.51 -13.52 -5.48
N THR A 76 21.13 -12.49 -6.05
CA THR A 76 20.42 -11.28 -6.50
C THR A 76 19.54 -11.61 -7.70
N ILE A 77 18.27 -11.21 -7.63
CA ILE A 77 17.33 -11.38 -8.74
C ILE A 77 17.71 -10.41 -9.85
N THR A 78 17.91 -10.94 -11.04
CA THR A 78 18.15 -10.18 -12.27
C THR A 78 17.11 -10.58 -13.30
N PRO A 79 16.90 -9.81 -14.38
CA PRO A 79 15.99 -10.22 -15.46
C PRO A 79 16.36 -11.57 -16.12
N THR A 80 17.56 -12.08 -15.85
CA THR A 80 18.06 -13.37 -16.36
C THR A 80 18.10 -14.47 -15.31
N SER A 81 17.75 -14.19 -14.03
CA SER A 81 17.82 -15.20 -12.96
C SER A 81 16.72 -16.26 -13.07
N PHE A 82 15.60 -15.91 -13.72
CA PHE A 82 14.48 -16.82 -13.97
C PHE A 82 14.03 -16.72 -15.43
N ASP A 83 13.43 -17.80 -15.95
CA ASP A 83 12.71 -17.81 -17.24
C ASP A 83 11.41 -16.98 -17.21
N ALA A 84 11.23 -16.14 -16.19
CA ALA A 84 10.06 -15.30 -15.99
C ALA A 84 10.53 -13.89 -15.60
N ASN A 85 10.02 -12.89 -16.31
CA ASN A 85 10.20 -11.50 -15.91
C ASN A 85 9.19 -11.18 -14.80
N LEU A 86 9.68 -11.03 -13.57
CA LEU A 86 8.85 -10.72 -12.40
C LEU A 86 8.41 -9.25 -12.35
N GLY A 87 8.94 -8.40 -13.24
CA GLY A 87 8.70 -6.96 -13.20
C GLY A 87 9.29 -6.29 -11.95
N ASN A 88 9.20 -4.96 -11.93
CA ASN A 88 9.61 -4.16 -10.78
C ASN A 88 8.37 -3.73 -9.99
N MET A 89 8.44 -3.83 -8.67
CA MET A 89 7.45 -3.23 -7.77
C MET A 89 7.68 -1.73 -7.67
N ALA A 90 6.60 -0.95 -7.68
CA ALA A 90 6.64 0.50 -7.51
C ALA A 90 6.91 0.89 -6.05
N ASN A 91 6.34 0.13 -5.10
CA ASN A 91 6.35 0.49 -3.69
C ASN A 91 7.36 -0.30 -2.84
N PHE A 92 7.96 -1.35 -3.39
CA PHE A 92 8.90 -2.22 -2.67
C PHE A 92 10.17 -2.46 -3.47
N THR A 93 11.26 -2.71 -2.76
CA THR A 93 12.53 -3.15 -3.34
C THR A 93 12.81 -4.56 -2.86
N ALA A 94 13.08 -5.48 -3.78
CA ALA A 94 13.47 -6.85 -3.45
C ALA A 94 14.96 -6.93 -3.08
N GLY A 95 15.28 -7.64 -2.00
CA GLY A 95 16.63 -8.07 -1.67
C GLY A 95 17.07 -9.29 -2.46
N ALA A 96 18.23 -9.83 -2.12
CA ALA A 96 18.70 -11.11 -2.66
C ALA A 96 17.91 -12.28 -2.06
N VAL A 97 17.69 -13.32 -2.86
CA VAL A 97 17.14 -14.59 -2.37
C VAL A 97 18.21 -15.37 -1.64
N THR A 98 17.90 -15.85 -0.45
CA THR A 98 18.76 -16.77 0.30
C THR A 98 18.14 -18.17 0.23
N ALA A 99 18.80 -19.10 -0.45
CA ALA A 99 18.29 -20.47 -0.62
C ALA A 99 19.00 -21.46 0.32
N ALA A 100 18.23 -22.24 1.06
CA ALA A 100 18.68 -23.42 1.78
C ALA A 100 18.57 -24.66 0.88
N THR A 101 19.32 -24.65 -0.23
CA THR A 101 19.35 -25.73 -1.25
C THR A 101 17.96 -26.10 -1.79
N ASN A 102 17.42 -27.27 -1.43
CA ASN A 102 16.12 -27.77 -1.91
C ASN A 102 15.03 -27.78 -0.83
N ILE A 103 15.31 -27.22 0.36
CA ILE A 103 14.41 -27.30 1.51
C ILE A 103 13.56 -26.03 1.61
N SER A 104 14.18 -24.87 1.46
CA SER A 104 13.50 -23.58 1.54
C SER A 104 14.31 -22.47 0.88
N TRP A 105 13.65 -21.35 0.61
CA TRP A 105 14.26 -20.10 0.21
C TRP A 105 13.58 -18.95 0.94
N THR A 106 14.33 -17.87 1.14
CA THR A 106 13.84 -16.67 1.80
C THR A 106 14.17 -15.44 0.97
N ILE A 107 13.29 -14.45 1.02
CA ILE A 107 13.52 -13.13 0.43
C ILE A 107 12.99 -12.05 1.37
N THR A 108 13.70 -10.93 1.39
CA THR A 108 13.28 -9.73 2.10
C THR A 108 12.88 -8.65 1.11
N LEU A 109 11.67 -8.11 1.25
CA LEU A 109 11.20 -6.94 0.53
C LEU A 109 11.21 -5.73 1.45
N THR A 110 11.78 -4.63 1.00
CA THR A 110 11.85 -3.38 1.79
C THR A 110 10.90 -2.36 1.21
N ARG A 111 10.04 -1.76 2.06
CA ARG A 111 9.13 -0.70 1.64
C ARG A 111 9.91 0.56 1.23
N LYS A 112 9.64 1.07 0.03
CA LYS A 112 10.28 2.27 -0.53
C LYS A 112 9.69 3.57 0.07
N ALA A 113 10.55 4.56 0.28
CA ALA A 113 10.13 5.90 0.67
C ALA A 113 9.18 6.55 -0.38
N PRO A 114 8.23 7.41 0.04
CA PRO A 114 7.99 7.86 1.42
C PRO A 114 7.25 6.80 2.25
N CYS A 115 7.70 6.64 3.49
CA CYS A 115 7.15 5.67 4.43
C CYS A 115 6.09 6.34 5.32
N PRO A 116 4.93 5.71 5.54
CA PRO A 116 3.89 6.26 6.40
C PRO A 116 4.39 6.35 7.85
N ALA A 117 4.06 7.44 8.55
CA ALA A 117 4.49 7.66 9.93
C ALA A 117 4.00 6.55 10.89
N ALA A 118 2.87 5.92 10.58
CA ALA A 118 2.29 4.84 11.39
C ALA A 118 3.07 3.52 11.32
N TYR A 119 3.70 3.19 10.17
CA TYR A 119 4.35 1.88 9.96
C TYR A 119 5.87 1.98 9.76
N GLY A 120 6.40 3.18 9.49
CA GLY A 120 7.80 3.35 9.09
C GLY A 120 8.14 2.62 7.79
N CYS A 121 9.43 2.54 7.47
CA CYS A 121 9.91 1.72 6.35
C CYS A 121 10.07 0.27 6.84
N TYR A 122 8.98 -0.50 6.82
CA TYR A 122 9.00 -1.90 7.24
C TYR A 122 9.59 -2.82 6.14
N THR A 123 10.02 -3.99 6.57
CA THR A 123 10.48 -5.06 5.68
C THR A 123 9.60 -6.30 5.82
N LEU A 124 9.32 -6.96 4.70
CA LEU A 124 8.59 -8.21 4.62
C LEU A 124 9.57 -9.34 4.34
N THR A 125 9.63 -10.33 5.21
CA THR A 125 10.43 -11.54 5.01
C THR A 125 9.51 -12.68 4.65
N TYR A 126 9.63 -13.17 3.42
CA TYR A 126 8.90 -14.34 2.93
C TYR A 126 9.82 -15.55 2.91
N THR A 127 9.36 -16.67 3.46
CA THR A 127 10.03 -17.96 3.44
C THR A 127 9.13 -18.98 2.77
N SER A 128 9.66 -19.85 1.92
CA SER A 128 8.92 -20.96 1.33
C SER A 128 9.87 -22.12 0.99
N PRO A 129 9.53 -23.39 1.27
CA PRO A 129 8.53 -23.90 2.24
C PRO A 129 8.93 -23.79 3.73
N PRO A 130 7.96 -23.70 4.68
CA PRO A 130 6.54 -23.39 4.48
C PRO A 130 6.35 -21.90 4.16
N SER A 131 5.34 -21.56 3.33
CA SER A 131 5.00 -20.21 2.89
C SER A 131 4.61 -19.29 4.06
N THR A 132 5.62 -18.73 4.73
CA THR A 132 5.48 -17.88 5.91
C THR A 132 5.91 -16.47 5.55
N LEU A 133 5.10 -15.49 5.90
CA LEU A 133 5.39 -14.08 5.69
C LEU A 133 5.44 -13.39 7.05
N ILE A 134 6.55 -12.72 7.33
CA ILE A 134 6.79 -12.00 8.59
C ILE A 134 7.08 -10.54 8.24
N CYS A 135 6.48 -9.62 8.98
CA CYS A 135 6.80 -8.21 8.87
C CYS A 135 7.69 -7.76 10.04
N SER A 136 8.60 -6.82 9.79
CA SER A 136 9.56 -6.35 10.81
C SER A 136 8.95 -5.51 11.94
N GLN A 137 7.72 -5.01 11.76
CA GLN A 137 7.02 -4.16 12.74
C GLN A 137 5.71 -4.83 13.18
N SER A 138 5.38 -4.74 14.47
CA SER A 138 4.16 -5.34 15.04
C SER A 138 2.88 -4.77 14.42
N ASP A 139 2.86 -3.48 14.12
CA ASP A 139 1.68 -2.83 13.54
C ASP A 139 1.41 -3.33 12.11
N CYS A 140 2.45 -3.76 11.41
CA CYS A 140 2.34 -4.33 10.07
C CYS A 140 1.83 -5.78 10.11
N THR A 141 2.16 -6.55 11.15
CA THR A 141 1.69 -7.94 11.26
C THR A 141 0.20 -8.03 11.59
N ASP A 142 -0.35 -7.10 12.36
CA ASP A 142 -1.79 -7.16 12.73
C ASP A 142 -2.71 -6.46 11.71
N ASP A 143 -2.17 -5.49 10.96
CA ASP A 143 -2.97 -4.68 10.04
C ASP A 143 -2.92 -5.14 8.57
N LEU A 144 -1.83 -5.78 8.14
CA LEU A 144 -1.54 -6.08 6.74
C LEU A 144 -1.50 -7.58 6.41
N LEU A 145 -1.14 -8.45 7.37
CA LEU A 145 -1.24 -9.91 7.24
C LEU A 145 -2.66 -10.40 7.58
#